data_AF-A0A972T3J0-F1
#
_entry.id   AF-A0A972T3J0-F1
#
_cell.length_a   1.000
_cell.length_b   1.000
_cell.length_c   1.000
_cell.angle_alpha   90.00
_cell.angle_beta   90.00
_cell.angle_gamma   90.00
#
_symmetry.space_group_name_H-M   'P 1'
#
loop_
_entity.id
_entity.type
_entity.pdbx_description
1 polymer ?
#
loop_
_entity_poly.entity_id
_entity_poly.type
_entity_poly.pdbx_seq_one_letter_code
_entity_poly.pdbx_strand_id
1 'polypeptide(L)'
;MRVRCVFAILLAGCLLASCWGCGGGGEMGLSEYLKAVSELHDGVAWDLGVLLGEMGALDLRDYYDLPALRDLFHEAAEVFDAAWREADAMYPPPEAIPLHLDLLDFYAEGVREMSDAENTIGFFEAALPMLADVENLALPNLAADAGVPEIKAAAMEDSKTMSGYCRELSGMEPPERQQEFRERLMAYLHSIDDAAATVDREIKPEDLGPYQRFKEWFAGAEADASALNADALASLGGLNGTIDYFIAEGKALAERIQKF
;
A
#
# COMPACT_ATOMS: atom_id res chain seq x y z
N MET A 1 -21.49 16.89 -1.26
CA MET A 1 -22.78 16.19 -1.16
C MET A 1 -22.52 14.78 -1.67
N ARG A 2 -22.39 13.80 -0.77
CA ARG A 2 -21.85 12.47 -1.04
C ARG A 2 -22.91 11.60 -1.72
N VAL A 3 -22.65 11.13 -2.93
CA VAL A 3 -23.43 10.06 -3.58
C VAL A 3 -22.96 8.74 -2.96
N ARG A 4 -23.48 8.43 -1.77
CA ARG A 4 -23.54 7.06 -1.25
C ARG A 4 -24.77 6.43 -1.87
N CYS A 5 -24.61 5.75 -3.01
CA CYS A 5 -25.71 5.04 -3.64
C CYS A 5 -25.21 3.84 -4.46
N VAL A 6 -25.56 2.66 -3.95
CA VAL A 6 -25.87 1.43 -4.70
C VAL A 6 -24.69 0.59 -5.21
N PHE A 7 -24.11 -0.25 -4.35
CA PHE A 7 -23.59 -1.57 -4.77
C PHE A 7 -23.84 -2.73 -3.76
N ALA A 8 -24.51 -2.46 -2.63
CA ALA A 8 -24.92 -3.51 -1.68
C ALA A 8 -26.10 -4.39 -2.15
N ILE A 9 -26.46 -4.38 -3.44
CA ILE A 9 -27.64 -5.09 -3.98
C ILE A 9 -27.27 -6.25 -4.93
N LEU A 10 -26.03 -6.35 -5.41
CA LEU A 10 -25.64 -7.46 -6.31
C LEU A 10 -25.12 -8.73 -5.60
N LEU A 11 -24.60 -8.61 -4.37
CA LEU A 11 -24.18 -9.76 -3.54
C LEU A 11 -25.34 -10.54 -2.90
N ALA A 12 -26.57 -10.04 -2.97
CA ALA A 12 -27.75 -10.72 -2.40
C ALA A 12 -28.51 -11.62 -3.40
N GLY A 13 -28.10 -11.65 -4.68
CA GLY A 13 -28.84 -12.32 -5.76
C GLY A 13 -28.55 -13.81 -5.95
N CYS A 14 -27.40 -14.32 -5.47
CA CYS A 14 -27.00 -15.72 -5.68
C CYS A 14 -27.13 -16.60 -4.43
N LEU A 15 -27.36 -16.03 -3.25
CA LEU A 15 -27.36 -16.74 -1.96
C LEU A 15 -28.70 -17.40 -1.56
N LEU A 16 -29.73 -17.38 -2.42
CA LEU A 16 -31.07 -17.91 -2.09
C LEU A 16 -31.46 -19.22 -2.79
N ALA A 17 -30.52 -19.93 -3.42
CA ALA A 17 -30.81 -21.23 -4.04
C ALA A 17 -30.17 -22.46 -3.35
N SER A 18 -29.33 -22.30 -2.32
CA SER A 18 -28.56 -23.41 -1.71
C SER A 18 -28.94 -23.77 -0.27
N CYS A 19 -30.10 -23.32 0.23
CA CYS A 19 -30.68 -23.87 1.46
C CYS A 19 -31.50 -25.14 1.20
N TRP A 20 -30.88 -26.21 0.70
CA TRP A 20 -31.39 -27.58 0.80
C TRP A 20 -30.21 -28.55 0.90
N GLY A 21 -29.89 -28.99 2.12
CA GLY A 21 -28.89 -30.04 2.33
C GLY A 21 -28.18 -29.99 3.68
N CYS A 22 -28.92 -30.02 4.79
CA CYS A 22 -28.32 -30.33 6.08
C CYS A 22 -28.02 -31.84 6.12
N GLY A 23 -26.75 -32.22 6.04
CA GLY A 23 -26.27 -33.57 6.35
C GLY A 23 -25.83 -34.41 5.15
N GLY A 24 -24.51 -34.55 4.98
CA GLY A 24 -23.87 -35.50 4.08
C GLY A 24 -23.28 -34.87 2.82
N GLY A 25 -22.20 -34.09 2.96
CA GLY A 25 -21.39 -33.64 1.83
C GLY A 25 -20.70 -34.85 1.19
N GLY A 26 -21.37 -35.48 0.23
CA GLY A 26 -20.79 -36.53 -0.59
C GLY A 26 -19.78 -35.92 -1.56
N GLU A 27 -18.85 -36.76 -2.02
CA GLU A 27 -17.92 -36.46 -3.11
C GLU A 27 -18.65 -35.82 -4.29
N MET A 28 -18.16 -34.68 -4.77
CA MET A 28 -18.70 -34.04 -5.97
C MET A 28 -18.38 -34.91 -7.19
N GLY A 29 -19.31 -35.01 -8.13
CA GLY A 29 -18.98 -35.57 -9.44
C GLY A 29 -17.97 -34.67 -10.16
N LEU A 30 -17.05 -35.25 -10.95
CA LEU A 30 -16.02 -34.47 -11.66
C LEU A 30 -16.59 -33.31 -12.49
N SER A 31 -17.70 -33.53 -13.21
CA SER A 31 -18.35 -32.47 -13.98
C SER A 31 -18.95 -31.37 -13.11
N GLU A 32 -19.40 -31.68 -11.90
CA GLU A 32 -19.95 -30.70 -10.96
C GLU A 32 -18.82 -29.87 -10.34
N TYR A 33 -17.72 -30.54 -9.95
CA TYR A 33 -16.51 -29.89 -9.47
C TYR A 33 -15.93 -28.92 -10.50
N LEU A 34 -15.71 -29.37 -11.74
CA LEU A 34 -15.16 -28.54 -12.81
C LEU A 34 -16.05 -27.32 -13.12
N LYS A 35 -17.37 -27.49 -13.02
CA LYS A 35 -18.31 -26.38 -13.20
C LYS A 35 -18.20 -25.37 -12.06
N ALA A 36 -18.20 -25.83 -10.81
CA ALA A 36 -18.10 -24.97 -9.63
C ALA A 36 -16.80 -24.16 -9.63
N VAL A 37 -15.66 -24.79 -9.94
CA VAL A 37 -14.37 -24.09 -10.04
C VAL A 37 -14.36 -23.08 -11.20
N SER A 38 -14.98 -23.40 -12.34
CA SER A 38 -15.10 -22.45 -13.46
C SER A 38 -15.88 -21.20 -13.06
N GLU A 39 -17.05 -21.39 -12.44
CA GLU A 39 -17.91 -20.29 -12.00
C GLU A 39 -17.20 -19.42 -10.95
N LEU A 40 -16.44 -20.04 -10.04
CA LEU A 40 -15.64 -19.34 -9.05
C LEU A 40 -14.52 -18.49 -9.69
N HIS A 41 -13.75 -19.06 -10.62
CA HIS A 41 -12.69 -18.34 -11.32
C HIS A 41 -13.20 -17.19 -12.19
N ASP A 42 -14.32 -17.39 -12.88
CA ASP A 42 -14.94 -16.33 -13.68
C ASP A 42 -15.39 -15.16 -12.80
N GLY A 43 -15.94 -15.47 -11.60
CA GLY A 43 -16.28 -14.47 -10.58
C GLY A 43 -15.07 -13.67 -10.12
N VAL A 44 -14.01 -14.35 -9.68
CA VAL A 44 -12.75 -13.71 -9.24
C VAL A 44 -12.16 -12.83 -10.34
N ALA A 45 -12.08 -13.33 -11.58
CA ALA A 45 -11.52 -12.57 -12.70
C ALA A 45 -12.37 -11.34 -13.06
N TRP A 46 -13.70 -11.44 -12.92
CA TRP A 46 -14.60 -10.32 -13.11
C TRP A 46 -14.40 -9.25 -12.04
N ASP A 47 -14.42 -9.63 -10.76
CA ASP A 47 -14.30 -8.69 -9.64
C ASP A 47 -12.93 -7.99 -9.64
N LEU A 48 -11.84 -8.73 -9.83
CA LEU A 48 -10.51 -8.15 -10.01
C LEU A 48 -10.42 -7.23 -11.24
N GLY A 49 -11.14 -7.58 -12.32
CA GLY A 49 -11.21 -6.75 -13.52
C GLY A 49 -11.93 -5.41 -13.29
N VAL A 50 -12.93 -5.38 -12.41
CA VAL A 50 -13.59 -4.13 -11.98
C VAL A 50 -12.60 -3.27 -11.19
N LEU A 51 -11.92 -3.85 -10.18
CA LEU A 51 -10.93 -3.14 -9.36
C LEU A 51 -9.78 -2.57 -10.21
N LEU A 52 -9.30 -3.33 -11.19
CA LEU A 52 -8.30 -2.86 -12.15
C LEU A 52 -8.79 -1.65 -12.95
N GLY A 53 -10.06 -1.65 -13.37
CA GLY A 53 -10.68 -0.53 -14.07
C GLY A 53 -10.75 0.74 -13.20
N GLU A 54 -11.03 0.58 -11.91
CA GLU A 54 -11.06 1.68 -10.94
C GLU A 54 -9.66 2.22 -10.63
N MET A 55 -8.67 1.33 -10.49
CA MET A 55 -7.27 1.71 -10.32
C MET A 55 -6.75 2.60 -11.45
N GLY A 56 -7.23 2.38 -12.69
CA GLY A 56 -6.89 3.20 -13.85
C GLY A 56 -7.34 4.67 -13.78
N ALA A 57 -8.19 5.04 -12.81
CA ALA A 57 -8.60 6.41 -12.56
C ALA A 57 -7.71 7.17 -11.57
N LEU A 58 -6.79 6.47 -10.89
CA LEU A 58 -5.91 7.03 -9.86
C LEU A 58 -4.59 7.52 -10.47
N ASP A 59 -4.06 8.62 -9.95
CA ASP A 59 -2.68 9.04 -10.24
C ASP A 59 -1.76 8.56 -9.12
N LEU A 60 -0.98 7.51 -9.38
CA LEU A 60 -0.01 6.96 -8.41
C LEU A 60 1.10 7.96 -8.03
N ARG A 61 1.21 9.10 -8.71
CA ARG A 61 2.12 10.19 -8.35
C ARG A 61 1.49 11.17 -7.36
N ASP A 62 0.18 11.16 -7.23
CA ASP A 62 -0.54 11.95 -6.25
C ASP A 62 -0.75 11.12 -4.98
N TYR A 63 -0.05 11.48 -3.90
CA TYR A 63 -0.17 10.75 -2.65
C TYR A 63 -1.56 10.88 -2.01
N TYR A 64 -2.39 11.83 -2.45
CA TYR A 64 -3.79 11.93 -2.02
C TYR A 64 -4.69 10.82 -2.57
N ASP A 65 -4.25 10.13 -3.64
CA ASP A 65 -4.96 8.97 -4.20
C ASP A 65 -4.57 7.65 -3.52
N LEU A 66 -3.54 7.62 -2.67
CA LEU A 66 -3.09 6.40 -1.99
C LEU A 66 -4.12 5.75 -1.06
N PRO A 67 -4.96 6.49 -0.30
CA PRO A 67 -6.02 5.87 0.48
C PRO A 67 -7.02 5.09 -0.41
N ALA A 68 -7.38 5.65 -1.57
CA ALA A 68 -8.26 4.97 -2.51
C ALA A 68 -7.58 3.75 -3.15
N LEU A 69 -6.29 3.86 -3.50
CA LEU A 69 -5.50 2.72 -3.98
C LEU A 69 -5.42 1.61 -2.94
N ARG A 70 -5.22 1.97 -1.67
CA ARG A 70 -5.16 1.03 -0.56
C ARG A 70 -6.48 0.26 -0.41
N ASP A 71 -7.61 0.97 -0.46
CA ASP A 71 -8.93 0.36 -0.40
C ASP A 71 -9.13 -0.65 -1.54
N LEU A 72 -8.66 -0.36 -2.76
CA LEU A 72 -8.73 -1.30 -3.89
C LEU A 72 -7.94 -2.59 -3.64
N PHE A 73 -6.74 -2.49 -3.06
CA PHE A 73 -5.94 -3.67 -2.73
C PHE A 73 -6.53 -4.45 -1.55
N HIS A 74 -7.16 -3.77 -0.60
CA HIS A 74 -7.92 -4.41 0.47
C HIS A 74 -9.11 -5.21 -0.11
N GLU A 75 -9.90 -4.60 -0.98
CA GLU A 75 -11.02 -5.27 -1.66
C GLU A 75 -10.54 -6.44 -2.52
N ALA A 76 -9.41 -6.31 -3.21
CA ALA A 76 -8.82 -7.43 -3.96
C ALA A 76 -8.45 -8.60 -3.04
N ALA A 77 -7.89 -8.33 -1.85
CA ALA A 77 -7.60 -9.37 -0.87
C ALA A 77 -8.88 -10.07 -0.38
N GLU A 78 -9.98 -9.32 -0.17
CA GLU A 78 -11.28 -9.88 0.19
C GLU A 78 -11.87 -10.79 -0.91
N VAL A 79 -11.68 -10.44 -2.19
CA VAL A 79 -12.08 -11.31 -3.32
C VAL A 79 -11.36 -12.66 -3.25
N PHE A 80 -10.04 -12.65 -3.01
CA PHE A 80 -9.27 -13.89 -2.87
C PHE A 80 -9.65 -14.69 -1.63
N ASP A 81 -9.85 -14.05 -0.49
CA ASP A 81 -10.24 -14.72 0.77
C ASP A 81 -11.64 -15.36 0.66
N ALA A 82 -12.59 -14.66 0.02
CA ALA A 82 -13.89 -15.21 -0.28
C ALA A 82 -13.78 -16.44 -1.19
N ALA A 83 -12.99 -16.35 -2.28
CA ALA A 83 -12.80 -17.45 -3.20
C ALA A 83 -12.11 -18.65 -2.56
N TRP A 84 -11.12 -18.41 -1.71
CA TRP A 84 -10.47 -19.46 -0.92
C TRP A 84 -11.47 -20.21 -0.05
N ARG A 85 -12.34 -19.50 0.67
CA ARG A 85 -13.37 -20.12 1.54
C ARG A 85 -14.40 -20.92 0.75
N GLU A 86 -14.80 -20.42 -0.41
CA GLU A 86 -15.71 -21.14 -1.30
C GLU A 86 -15.06 -22.41 -1.87
N ALA A 87 -13.80 -22.33 -2.27
CA ALA A 87 -13.03 -23.48 -2.74
C ALA A 87 -12.80 -24.51 -1.62
N ASP A 88 -12.40 -24.11 -0.41
CA ASP A 88 -12.13 -25.01 0.73
C ASP A 88 -13.38 -25.80 1.16
N ALA A 89 -14.56 -25.22 0.95
CA ALA A 89 -15.82 -25.89 1.21
C ALA A 89 -16.19 -26.96 0.16
N MET A 90 -15.49 -27.02 -0.98
CA MET A 90 -15.72 -28.03 -2.02
C MET A 90 -15.14 -29.38 -1.62
N TYR A 91 -15.79 -30.46 -2.07
CA TYR A 91 -15.30 -31.83 -1.83
C TYR A 91 -14.92 -32.48 -3.16
N PRO A 92 -13.68 -32.24 -3.66
CA PRO A 92 -13.26 -32.65 -5.00
C PRO A 92 -13.18 -34.18 -5.11
N PRO A 93 -13.43 -34.75 -6.32
CA PRO A 93 -13.16 -36.17 -6.56
C PRO A 93 -11.66 -36.49 -6.40
N PRO A 94 -11.29 -37.73 -6.05
CA PRO A 94 -9.90 -38.14 -5.80
C PRO A 94 -8.92 -37.76 -6.90
N GLU A 95 -9.33 -37.85 -8.17
CA GLU A 95 -8.50 -37.44 -9.30
C GLU A 95 -8.16 -35.95 -9.33
N ALA A 96 -9.03 -35.08 -8.81
CA ALA A 96 -8.88 -33.62 -8.87
C ALA A 96 -8.20 -33.01 -7.63
N ILE A 97 -7.98 -33.79 -6.56
CA ILE A 97 -7.38 -33.32 -5.30
C ILE A 97 -6.07 -32.53 -5.52
N PRO A 98 -5.09 -32.99 -6.32
CA PRO A 98 -3.84 -32.23 -6.48
C PRO A 98 -4.06 -30.84 -7.08
N LEU A 99 -4.93 -30.73 -8.08
CA LEU A 99 -5.26 -29.43 -8.69
C LEU A 99 -6.11 -28.55 -7.77
N HIS A 100 -6.92 -29.16 -6.91
CA HIS A 100 -7.66 -28.41 -5.91
C HIS A 100 -6.73 -27.79 -4.86
N LEU A 101 -5.65 -28.47 -4.49
CA LEU A 101 -4.63 -27.88 -3.62
C LEU A 101 -3.91 -26.71 -4.31
N ASP A 102 -3.54 -26.85 -5.58
CA ASP A 102 -2.99 -25.73 -6.38
C ASP A 102 -3.93 -24.51 -6.40
N LEU A 103 -5.26 -24.75 -6.44
CA LEU A 103 -6.29 -23.71 -6.39
C LEU A 103 -6.32 -22.97 -5.05
N LEU A 104 -6.30 -23.72 -3.94
CA LEU A 104 -6.28 -23.14 -2.61
C LEU A 104 -4.99 -22.34 -2.38
N ASP A 105 -3.84 -22.87 -2.82
CA ASP A 105 -2.55 -22.17 -2.73
C ASP A 105 -2.57 -20.87 -3.55
N PHE A 106 -3.13 -20.90 -4.76
CA PHE A 106 -3.29 -19.70 -5.59
C PHE A 106 -4.12 -18.61 -4.91
N TYR A 107 -5.28 -18.93 -4.34
CA TYR A 107 -6.10 -17.94 -3.65
C TYR A 107 -5.43 -17.42 -2.37
N ALA A 108 -4.77 -18.30 -1.60
CA ALA A 108 -4.01 -17.90 -0.42
C ALA A 108 -2.85 -16.97 -0.77
N GLU A 109 -2.15 -17.24 -1.88
CA GLU A 109 -1.09 -16.36 -2.40
C GLU A 109 -1.66 -15.00 -2.84
N GLY A 110 -2.83 -14.98 -3.50
CA GLY A 110 -3.55 -13.77 -3.84
C GLY A 110 -3.85 -12.90 -2.61
N VAL A 111 -4.41 -13.47 -1.54
CA VAL A 111 -4.65 -12.75 -0.27
C VAL A 111 -3.35 -12.12 0.25
N ARG A 112 -2.27 -12.90 0.28
CA ARG A 112 -0.98 -12.45 0.81
C ARG A 112 -0.40 -11.29 0.01
N GLU A 113 -0.31 -11.43 -1.32
CA GLU A 113 0.28 -10.39 -2.17
C GLU A 113 -0.57 -9.10 -2.19
N MET A 114 -1.90 -9.22 -2.17
CA MET A 114 -2.78 -8.03 -2.07
C MET A 114 -2.64 -7.34 -0.70
N SER A 115 -2.54 -8.11 0.39
CA SER A 115 -2.30 -7.55 1.73
C SER A 115 -0.91 -6.91 1.85
N ASP A 116 0.12 -7.51 1.27
CA ASP A 116 1.48 -6.95 1.24
C ASP A 116 1.50 -5.62 0.45
N ALA A 117 0.79 -5.55 -0.67
CA ALA A 117 0.59 -4.32 -1.42
C ALA A 117 -0.20 -3.27 -0.61
N GLU A 118 -1.30 -3.64 0.03
CA GLU A 118 -2.08 -2.76 0.93
C GLU A 118 -1.18 -2.15 2.01
N ASN A 119 -0.38 -2.98 2.68
CA ASN A 119 0.56 -2.54 3.73
C ASN A 119 1.66 -1.63 3.17
N THR A 120 2.16 -1.91 1.95
CA THR A 120 3.14 -1.06 1.26
C THR A 120 2.55 0.32 0.99
N ILE A 121 1.31 0.37 0.50
CA ILE A 121 0.60 1.62 0.22
C ILE A 121 0.37 2.40 1.52
N GLY A 122 -0.12 1.74 2.57
CA GLY A 122 -0.35 2.38 3.87
C GLY A 122 0.92 2.96 4.51
N PHE A 123 2.08 2.34 4.28
CA PHE A 123 3.36 2.93 4.68
C PHE A 123 3.67 4.22 3.91
N PHE A 124 3.50 4.22 2.58
CA PHE A 124 3.78 5.40 1.75
C PHE A 124 2.74 6.51 1.89
N GLU A 125 1.49 6.19 2.24
CA GLU A 125 0.45 7.15 2.62
C GLU A 125 0.91 8.03 3.78
N ALA A 126 1.68 7.48 4.72
CA ALA A 126 2.26 8.25 5.81
C ALA A 126 3.62 8.89 5.45
N ALA A 127 4.48 8.17 4.73
CA ALA A 127 5.86 8.62 4.45
C ALA A 127 5.95 9.74 3.41
N LEU A 128 5.13 9.73 2.36
CA LEU A 128 5.20 10.72 1.28
C LEU A 128 4.85 12.14 1.74
N PRO A 129 3.80 12.37 2.57
CA PRO A 129 3.56 13.69 3.16
C PRO A 129 4.75 14.22 3.96
N MET A 130 5.45 13.36 4.71
CA MET A 130 6.63 13.77 5.49
C MET A 130 7.76 14.29 4.59
N LEU A 131 7.95 13.68 3.41
CA LEU A 131 8.91 14.14 2.41
C LEU A 131 8.47 15.44 1.74
N ALA A 132 7.17 15.59 1.44
CA ALA A 132 6.62 16.82 0.87
C ALA A 132 6.74 18.02 1.83
N ASP A 133 6.65 17.77 3.13
CA ASP A 133 6.78 18.81 4.16
C ASP A 133 8.19 19.39 4.27
N VAL A 134 9.22 18.70 3.76
CA VAL A 134 10.61 19.19 3.74
C VAL A 134 10.69 20.55 3.04
N GLU A 135 10.00 20.72 1.93
CA GLU A 135 9.97 21.98 1.17
C GLU A 135 9.33 23.13 1.96
N ASN A 136 8.51 22.79 2.97
CA ASN A 136 7.74 23.74 3.79
C ASN A 136 8.34 23.98 5.18
N LEU A 137 9.54 23.46 5.46
CA LEU A 137 10.22 23.68 6.73
C LEU A 137 10.46 25.16 7.00
N ALA A 138 10.33 25.58 8.25
CA ALA A 138 10.34 26.99 8.62
C ALA A 138 11.74 27.60 8.47
N LEU A 139 12.78 26.91 8.98
CA LEU A 139 14.16 27.40 9.04
C LEU A 139 14.77 27.71 7.66
N PRO A 140 14.69 26.82 6.65
CA PRO A 140 15.22 27.14 5.32
C PRO A 140 14.46 28.28 4.64
N ASN A 141 13.17 28.42 4.93
CA ASN A 141 12.25 29.39 4.31
C ASN A 141 12.16 30.76 5.01
N LEU A 142 12.93 30.98 6.09
CA LEU A 142 12.99 32.28 6.76
C LEU A 142 13.51 33.39 5.83
N ALA A 143 12.99 34.60 6.06
CA ALA A 143 13.44 35.81 5.38
C ALA A 143 14.93 36.09 5.62
N ALA A 144 15.59 36.70 4.64
CA ALA A 144 17.04 36.95 4.69
C ALA A 144 17.48 37.88 5.84
N ASP A 145 16.56 38.70 6.35
CA ASP A 145 16.76 39.64 7.47
C ASP A 145 16.24 39.10 8.81
N ALA A 146 15.90 37.81 8.90
CA ALA A 146 15.45 37.18 10.13
C ALA A 146 16.46 37.35 11.27
N GLY A 147 15.96 37.75 12.44
CA GLY A 147 16.74 37.86 13.64
C GLY A 147 17.01 36.51 14.30
N VAL A 148 17.95 36.51 15.26
CA VAL A 148 18.27 35.31 16.05
C VAL A 148 17.05 34.69 16.75
N PRO A 149 16.13 35.45 17.35
CA PRO A 149 14.92 34.88 17.96
C PRO A 149 14.06 34.12 16.95
N GLU A 150 13.85 34.67 15.75
CA GLU A 150 13.07 34.06 14.68
C GLU A 150 13.75 32.78 14.17
N ILE A 151 15.07 32.82 13.97
CA ILE A 151 15.85 31.65 13.53
C ILE A 151 15.77 30.51 14.55
N LYS A 152 15.93 30.81 15.85
CA LYS A 152 15.80 29.80 16.90
C LYS A 152 14.39 29.21 16.99
N ALA A 153 13.36 30.04 16.83
CA ALA A 153 11.98 29.59 16.83
C ALA A 153 11.73 28.61 15.67
N ALA A 154 12.17 28.95 14.46
CA ALA A 154 12.04 28.08 13.29
C ALA A 154 12.84 26.77 13.44
N ALA A 155 14.08 26.85 13.95
CA ALA A 155 14.90 25.66 14.21
C ALA A 155 14.23 24.70 15.20
N MET A 156 13.62 25.24 16.26
CA MET A 156 12.88 24.44 17.24
C MET A 156 11.60 23.82 16.67
N GLU A 157 10.89 24.54 15.80
CA GLU A 157 9.70 24.05 15.11
C GLU A 157 10.04 22.89 14.16
N ASP A 158 11.07 23.05 13.33
CA ASP A 158 11.50 22.02 12.39
C ASP A 158 12.02 20.78 13.13
N SER A 159 12.86 20.98 14.16
CA SER A 159 13.34 19.88 15.02
C SER A 159 12.18 19.10 15.65
N LYS A 160 11.17 19.80 16.19
CA LYS A 160 9.98 19.17 16.75
C LYS A 160 9.21 18.37 15.69
N THR A 161 9.11 18.90 14.47
CA THR A 161 8.43 18.24 13.35
C THR A 161 9.16 16.95 12.95
N MET A 162 10.47 17.02 12.72
CA MET A 162 11.30 15.84 12.37
C MET A 162 11.26 14.77 13.46
N SER A 163 11.43 15.16 14.72
CA SER A 163 11.28 14.26 15.87
C SER A 163 9.88 13.63 15.96
N GLY A 164 8.84 14.34 15.52
CA GLY A 164 7.48 13.81 15.38
C GLY A 164 7.40 12.70 14.33
N TYR A 165 7.91 12.97 13.13
CA TYR A 165 7.95 12.00 12.02
C TYR A 165 8.79 10.77 12.35
N CYS A 166 9.97 10.93 12.96
CA CYS A 166 10.77 9.78 13.39
C CYS A 166 10.01 8.90 14.41
N ARG A 167 9.23 9.49 15.31
CA ARG A 167 8.42 8.74 16.28
C ARG A 167 7.32 7.96 15.59
N GLU A 168 6.63 8.58 14.64
CA GLU A 168 5.57 7.94 13.86
C GLU A 168 6.13 6.76 13.05
N LEU A 169 7.21 6.97 12.30
CA LEU A 169 7.89 5.91 11.54
C LEU A 169 8.45 4.80 12.44
N SER A 170 8.91 5.12 13.66
CA SER A 170 9.36 4.12 14.63
C SER A 170 8.24 3.18 15.06
N GLY A 171 6.99 3.66 15.08
CA GLY A 171 5.81 2.87 15.45
C GLY A 171 5.22 2.04 14.29
N MET A 172 5.71 2.24 13.06
CA MET A 172 5.24 1.50 11.89
C MET A 172 6.02 0.19 11.69
N GLU A 173 5.33 -0.84 11.21
CA GLU A 173 5.89 -2.13 10.80
C GLU A 173 5.59 -2.36 9.31
N PRO A 174 6.31 -1.69 8.39
CA PRO A 174 6.07 -1.90 6.96
C PRO A 174 6.55 -3.30 6.52
N PRO A 175 6.11 -3.78 5.33
CA PRO A 175 6.61 -5.02 4.75
C PRO A 175 8.15 -5.07 4.68
N GLU A 176 8.74 -6.26 4.65
CA GLU A 176 10.20 -6.47 4.70
C GLU A 176 10.94 -5.67 3.62
N ARG A 177 10.38 -5.60 2.41
CA ARG A 177 10.96 -4.87 1.26
C ARG A 177 11.05 -3.35 1.49
N GLN A 178 10.34 -2.81 2.48
CA GLN A 178 10.23 -1.38 2.79
C GLN A 178 11.01 -1.00 4.04
N GLN A 179 11.60 -1.97 4.76
CA GLN A 179 12.39 -1.72 5.95
C GLN A 179 13.64 -0.87 5.63
N GLU A 180 14.35 -1.17 4.55
CA GLU A 180 15.51 -0.37 4.13
C GLU A 180 15.11 1.08 3.79
N PHE A 181 13.97 1.27 3.11
CA PHE A 181 13.47 2.60 2.82
C PHE A 181 13.14 3.37 4.11
N ARG A 182 12.45 2.73 5.05
CA ARG A 182 12.13 3.31 6.36
C ARG A 182 13.38 3.74 7.12
N GLU A 183 14.41 2.90 7.16
CA GLU A 183 15.69 3.23 7.81
C GLU A 183 16.36 4.44 7.17
N ARG A 184 16.38 4.50 5.84
CA ARG A 184 16.93 5.64 5.09
C ARG A 184 16.13 6.93 5.35
N LEU A 185 14.80 6.85 5.35
CA LEU A 185 13.92 7.99 5.66
C LEU A 185 14.13 8.47 7.10
N MET A 186 14.20 7.57 8.08
CA MET A 186 14.48 7.94 9.47
C MET A 186 15.85 8.60 9.62
N ALA A 187 16.89 8.06 8.97
CA ALA A 187 18.22 8.66 8.98
C ALA A 187 18.23 10.06 8.36
N TYR A 188 17.49 10.24 7.27
CA TYR A 188 17.31 11.54 6.62
C TYR A 188 16.64 12.55 7.55
N LEU A 189 15.50 12.20 8.15
CA LEU A 189 14.77 13.08 9.08
C LEU A 189 15.61 13.44 10.32
N HIS A 190 16.34 12.47 10.86
CA HIS A 190 17.29 12.74 11.95
C HIS A 190 18.40 13.71 11.54
N SER A 191 18.88 13.65 10.29
CA SER A 191 19.90 14.58 9.83
C SER A 191 19.40 16.04 9.80
N ILE A 192 18.13 16.26 9.45
CA ILE A 192 17.49 17.58 9.51
C ILE A 192 17.34 18.03 10.96
N ASP A 193 16.87 17.14 11.85
CA ASP A 193 16.72 17.42 13.28
C ASP A 193 18.06 17.86 13.90
N ASP A 194 19.13 17.10 13.66
CA ASP A 194 20.48 17.40 14.15
C ASP A 194 21.02 18.73 13.59
N ALA A 195 20.76 19.02 12.32
CA ALA A 195 21.17 20.26 11.68
C ALA A 195 20.43 21.47 12.27
N ALA A 196 19.11 21.37 12.47
CA ALA A 196 18.30 22.41 13.10
C ALA A 196 18.70 22.62 14.57
N ALA A 197 18.92 21.54 15.33
CA ALA A 197 19.40 21.60 16.71
C ALA A 197 20.79 22.26 16.82
N THR A 198 21.66 22.05 15.83
CA THR A 198 22.96 22.71 15.74
C THR A 198 22.80 24.22 15.55
N VAL A 199 21.88 24.66 14.69
CA VAL A 199 21.57 26.08 14.52
C VAL A 199 21.07 26.69 15.83
N ASP A 200 20.08 26.08 16.49
CA ASP A 200 19.56 26.61 17.76
C ASP A 200 20.65 26.73 18.82
N ARG A 201 21.52 25.72 18.96
CA ARG A 201 22.59 25.71 19.97
C ARG A 201 23.67 26.77 19.71
N GLU A 202 24.05 26.97 18.45
CA GLU A 202 25.27 27.70 18.10
C GLU A 202 25.04 29.15 17.66
N ILE A 203 23.83 29.48 17.18
CA ILE A 203 23.56 30.81 16.63
C ILE A 203 23.60 31.92 17.69
N LYS A 204 24.23 33.04 17.34
CA LYS A 204 24.40 34.23 18.20
C LYS A 204 24.16 35.51 17.42
N PRO A 205 23.77 36.63 18.08
CA PRO A 205 23.57 37.91 17.41
C PRO A 205 24.77 38.39 16.58
N GLU A 206 25.98 38.10 17.04
CA GLU A 206 27.24 38.45 16.39
C GLU A 206 27.72 37.42 15.35
N ASP A 207 27.11 36.24 15.27
CA ASP A 207 27.52 35.14 14.37
C ASP A 207 26.31 34.36 13.84
N LEU A 208 25.93 34.68 12.61
CA LEU A 208 24.90 33.96 11.84
C LEU A 208 25.48 32.81 10.99
N GLY A 209 26.78 32.51 11.13
CA GLY A 209 27.47 31.45 10.40
C GLY A 209 26.79 30.07 10.50
N PRO A 210 26.29 29.62 11.66
CA PRO A 210 25.55 28.36 11.77
C PRO A 210 24.33 28.30 10.84
N TYR A 211 23.56 29.40 10.77
CA TYR A 211 22.38 29.47 9.91
C TYR A 211 22.76 29.41 8.43
N GLN A 212 23.81 30.12 8.01
CA GLN A 212 24.25 30.09 6.61
C GLN A 212 24.74 28.69 6.20
N ARG A 213 25.51 28.01 7.06
CA ARG A 213 25.94 26.63 6.81
C ARG A 213 24.75 25.67 6.71
N PHE A 214 23.73 25.86 7.55
CA PHE A 214 22.49 25.10 7.45
C PHE A 214 21.83 25.29 6.08
N LYS A 215 21.67 26.54 5.61
CA LYS A 215 21.06 26.80 4.30
C LYS A 215 21.84 26.18 3.14
N GLU A 216 23.17 26.27 3.18
CA GLU A 216 24.04 25.64 2.18
C GLU A 216 23.91 24.11 2.18
N TRP A 217 23.86 23.51 3.37
CA TRP A 217 23.65 22.07 3.53
C TRP A 217 22.25 21.63 3.09
N PHE A 218 21.22 22.41 3.42
CA PHE A 218 19.83 22.06 3.18
C PHE A 218 19.50 21.91 1.68
N ALA A 219 20.17 22.68 0.81
CA ALA A 219 20.06 22.49 -0.64
C ALA A 219 20.47 21.07 -1.09
N GLY A 220 21.37 20.40 -0.36
CA GLY A 220 21.69 18.98 -0.56
C GLY A 220 20.60 18.07 0.01
N ALA A 221 20.05 18.40 1.18
CA ALA A 221 18.97 17.65 1.80
C ALA A 221 17.68 17.63 0.96
N GLU A 222 17.39 18.69 0.21
CA GLU A 222 16.27 18.72 -0.75
C GLU A 222 16.46 17.69 -1.89
N ALA A 223 17.70 17.53 -2.37
CA ALA A 223 18.00 16.52 -3.38
C ALA A 223 17.83 15.09 -2.84
N ASP A 224 18.22 14.86 -1.58
CA ASP A 224 18.03 13.58 -0.90
C ASP A 224 16.53 13.27 -0.68
N ALA A 225 15.71 14.26 -0.29
CA ALA A 225 14.25 14.11 -0.22
C ALA A 225 13.66 13.75 -1.58
N SER A 226 14.08 14.43 -2.66
CA SER A 226 13.62 14.11 -4.01
C SER A 226 14.01 12.69 -4.43
N ALA A 227 15.17 12.19 -4.02
CA ALA A 227 15.59 10.81 -4.30
C ALA A 227 14.74 9.79 -3.54
N LEU A 228 14.47 10.04 -2.24
CA LEU A 228 13.56 9.20 -1.45
C LEU A 228 12.14 9.21 -2.02
N ASN A 229 11.64 10.36 -2.48
CA ASN A 229 10.34 10.44 -3.14
C ASN A 229 10.30 9.61 -4.42
N ALA A 230 11.35 9.69 -5.25
CA ALA A 230 11.44 8.89 -6.47
C ALA A 230 11.47 7.37 -6.19
N ASP A 231 12.20 6.94 -5.17
CA ASP A 231 12.27 5.53 -4.74
C ASP A 231 10.89 5.02 -4.24
N ALA A 232 10.15 5.86 -3.51
CA ALA A 232 8.80 5.55 -3.06
C ALA A 232 7.83 5.40 -4.25
N LEU A 233 7.85 6.35 -5.19
CA LEU A 233 7.03 6.28 -6.41
C LEU A 233 7.39 5.08 -7.30
N ALA A 234 8.66 4.70 -7.38
CA ALA A 234 9.08 3.49 -8.09
C ALA A 234 8.53 2.22 -7.43
N SER A 235 8.52 2.18 -6.09
CA SER A 235 7.94 1.07 -5.32
C SER A 235 6.44 0.95 -5.57
N LEU A 236 5.70 2.06 -5.52
CA LEU A 236 4.27 2.12 -5.82
C LEU A 236 3.96 1.74 -7.28
N GLY A 237 4.78 2.22 -8.22
CA GLY A 237 4.66 1.87 -9.64
C GLY A 237 4.82 0.36 -9.91
N GLY A 238 5.58 -0.34 -9.07
CA GLY A 238 5.72 -1.80 -9.11
C GLY A 238 4.42 -2.56 -8.80
N LEU A 239 3.45 -1.93 -8.14
CA LEU A 239 2.17 -2.55 -7.75
C LEU A 239 1.16 -2.59 -8.90
N ASN A 240 1.32 -1.75 -9.93
CA ASN A 240 0.34 -1.55 -10.99
C ASN A 240 0.05 -2.83 -11.81
N GLY A 241 0.96 -3.81 -11.77
CA GLY A 241 0.80 -5.09 -12.48
C GLY A 241 0.32 -6.24 -11.62
N THR A 242 0.14 -6.06 -10.31
CA THR A 242 -0.13 -7.19 -9.39
C THR A 242 -1.50 -7.81 -9.66
N ILE A 243 -2.56 -6.99 -9.75
CA ILE A 243 -3.92 -7.49 -10.04
C ILE A 243 -3.98 -8.15 -11.42
N ASP A 244 -3.38 -7.51 -12.44
CA ASP A 244 -3.27 -8.06 -13.80
C ASP A 244 -2.57 -9.43 -13.85
N TYR A 245 -1.48 -9.57 -13.10
CA TYR A 245 -0.74 -10.82 -12.97
C TYR A 245 -1.64 -11.95 -12.45
N PHE A 246 -2.37 -11.71 -11.37
CA PHE A 246 -3.25 -12.74 -10.80
C PHE A 246 -4.46 -13.05 -11.70
N ILE A 247 -4.99 -12.08 -12.44
CA ILE A 247 -6.01 -12.35 -13.46
C ILE A 247 -5.45 -13.30 -14.53
N ALA A 248 -4.20 -13.11 -14.97
CA ALA A 248 -3.57 -13.95 -15.99
C ALA A 248 -3.25 -15.36 -15.46
N GLU A 249 -2.65 -15.46 -14.28
CA GLU A 249 -2.34 -16.75 -13.64
C GLU A 249 -3.60 -17.54 -13.30
N GLY A 250 -4.64 -16.87 -12.80
CA GLY A 250 -5.94 -17.49 -12.53
C GLY A 250 -6.57 -18.10 -13.77
N LYS A 251 -6.47 -17.43 -14.93
CA LYS A 251 -6.91 -17.99 -16.23
C LYS A 251 -6.11 -19.22 -16.62
N ALA A 252 -4.79 -19.19 -16.47
CA ALA A 252 -3.93 -20.33 -16.78
C ALA A 252 -4.23 -21.54 -15.88
N LEU A 253 -4.50 -21.31 -14.59
CA LEU A 253 -4.91 -22.35 -13.65
C LEU A 253 -6.29 -22.93 -14.01
N ALA A 254 -7.27 -22.08 -14.30
CA ALA A 254 -8.59 -22.51 -14.75
C ALA A 254 -8.50 -23.38 -16.02
N GLU A 255 -7.68 -23.01 -17.00
CA GLU A 255 -7.44 -23.83 -18.19
C GLU A 255 -6.83 -25.20 -17.88
N ARG A 256 -5.91 -25.28 -16.92
CA ARG A 256 -5.31 -26.56 -16.49
C ARG A 256 -6.36 -27.46 -15.84
N ILE A 257 -7.25 -26.88 -15.03
CA ILE A 257 -8.33 -27.58 -14.37
C ILE A 257 -9.35 -28.11 -15.39
N GLN A 258 -9.70 -27.32 -16.41
CA GLN A 258 -10.65 -27.73 -17.46
C GLN A 258 -10.09 -28.80 -18.44
N LYS A 259 -8.78 -29.02 -18.48
CA LYS A 259 -8.13 -30.03 -19.34
C LYS A 259 -7.99 -31.41 -18.65
N PHE A 260 -8.43 -31.51 -17.39
CA PHE A 260 -8.45 -32.73 -16.59
C PHE A 260 -9.67 -33.59 -16.92
#